data_AF-A0A7X4H4Y6-F1
#
_entry.id   AF-A0A7X4H4Y6-F1
#
_cell.length_a   1.000
_cell.length_b   1.000
_cell.length_c   1.000
_cell.angle_alpha   90.00
_cell.angle_beta   90.00
_cell.angle_gamma   90.00
#
_symmetry.space_group_name_H-M   'P 1'
#
loop_
_entity.id
_entity.type
_entity.pdbx_description
1 polymer ?
#
loop_
_entity_poly.entity_id
_entity_poly.type
_entity_poly.pdbx_seq_one_letter_code
_entity_poly.pdbx_strand_id
1 'polypeptide(L)'
;MSDIYRSQFRMPFALFEKLKAEAGKAGRSVNAELVGRLERSLTDSSNDLDVRIIFEALERLSLRNPELRYSFGVNLGSQLDERPAEIEGGHWTLAVNPGSAAADTYLKQNPDLLQKKA
;
A
#
# COMPACT_ATOMS: atom_id res chain seq x y z
N MET A 1 14.18 19.82 26.66
CA MET A 1 12.87 19.39 27.19
C MET A 1 11.85 19.96 26.21
N SER A 2 11.16 19.12 25.43
CA SER A 2 10.31 19.60 24.34
C SER A 2 9.09 20.34 24.88
N ASP A 3 8.82 21.53 24.36
CA ASP A 3 7.62 22.31 24.66
C ASP A 3 6.39 21.58 24.12
N ILE A 4 5.73 20.80 24.97
CA ILE A 4 4.49 20.09 24.62
C ILE A 4 3.32 21.08 24.78
N TYR A 5 2.72 21.48 23.67
CA TYR A 5 1.45 22.20 23.69
C TYR A 5 0.32 21.28 24.19
N ARG A 6 -0.36 21.68 25.25
CA ARG A 6 -1.47 20.93 25.86
C ARG A 6 -2.77 21.70 25.70
N SER A 7 -3.74 21.08 25.04
CA SER A 7 -5.08 21.64 24.87
C SER A 7 -6.14 20.53 24.85
N GLN A 8 -7.39 20.89 25.12
CA GLN A 8 -8.52 19.97 25.03
C GLN A 8 -9.13 20.04 23.64
N PHE A 9 -9.07 18.93 22.90
CA PHE A 9 -9.71 18.81 21.60
C PHE A 9 -11.08 18.15 21.76
N ARG A 10 -12.12 18.81 21.26
CA ARG A 10 -13.47 18.24 21.21
C ARG A 10 -13.65 17.42 19.94
N MET A 11 -14.19 16.22 20.08
CA MET A 11 -14.36 15.27 18.98
C MET A 11 -15.77 14.68 19.01
N PRO A 12 -16.41 14.44 17.85
CA PRO A 12 -17.65 13.66 17.79
C PRO A 12 -17.45 12.26 18.37
N PHE A 13 -18.39 11.79 19.19
CA PHE A 13 -18.26 10.49 19.88
C PHE A 13 -17.97 9.32 18.93
N ALA A 14 -18.64 9.28 17.77
CA ALA A 14 -18.42 8.25 16.77
C ALA A 14 -16.98 8.23 16.21
N LEU A 15 -16.32 9.39 16.13
CA LEU A 15 -14.93 9.48 15.70
C LEU A 15 -13.98 9.00 16.80
N PHE A 16 -14.29 9.31 18.06
CA PHE A 16 -13.52 8.83 19.21
C PHE A 16 -13.56 7.30 19.31
N GLU A 17 -14.73 6.68 19.16
CA GLU A 17 -14.87 5.21 19.21
C GLU A 17 -14.06 4.52 18.11
N LYS A 18 -14.07 5.07 16.89
CA LYS A 18 -13.22 4.59 15.79
C LYS A 18 -11.74 4.72 16.13
N LEU A 19 -11.31 5.89 16.62
CA LEU A 19 -9.92 6.13 17.00
C LEU A 19 -9.46 5.18 18.11
N LYS A 20 -10.32 4.93 19.10
CA LYS A 20 -10.07 4.00 20.21
C LYS A 20 -9.92 2.56 19.73
N ALA A 21 -10.78 2.10 18.82
CA ALA A 21 -10.69 0.77 18.23
C ALA A 21 -9.37 0.59 17.47
N GLU A 22 -8.97 1.59 16.69
CA GLU A 22 -7.72 1.56 15.91
C GLU A 22 -6.48 1.61 16.81
N ALA A 23 -6.51 2.44 17.86
CA ALA A 23 -5.46 2.47 18.88
C ALA A 23 -5.31 1.11 19.57
N GLY A 24 -6.43 0.43 19.86
CA GLY A 24 -6.44 -0.93 20.41
C GLY A 24 -5.79 -1.95 19.49
N LYS A 25 -6.10 -1.92 18.18
CA LYS A 25 -5.45 -2.79 17.18
C LYS A 25 -3.95 -2.55 17.08
N ALA A 26 -3.52 -1.30 17.20
CA ALA A 26 -2.12 -0.89 17.10
C ALA A 26 -1.34 -1.02 18.43
N GLY A 27 -1.98 -1.47 19.52
CA GLY A 27 -1.32 -1.64 20.82
C GLY A 27 -0.80 -0.34 21.45
N ARG A 28 -1.40 0.81 21.12
CA ARG A 28 -0.97 2.14 21.60
C ARG A 28 -2.09 2.93 22.24
N SER A 29 -1.75 3.99 22.96
CA SER A 29 -2.74 4.88 23.58
C SER A 29 -3.53 5.64 22.51
N VAL A 30 -4.76 6.05 22.84
CA VAL A 30 -5.61 6.85 21.94
C VAL A 30 -4.90 8.15 21.54
N ASN A 31 -4.19 8.78 22.48
CA ASN A 31 -3.41 9.98 22.19
C ASN A 31 -2.24 9.70 21.23
N ALA A 32 -1.54 8.57 21.40
CA ALA A 32 -0.45 8.18 20.49
C ALA A 32 -0.97 7.88 19.07
N GLU A 33 -2.13 7.24 18.95
CA GLU A 33 -2.80 7.04 17.66
C GLU A 33 -3.20 8.38 17.02
N LEU A 34 -3.79 9.30 17.81
CA LEU A 34 -4.19 10.62 17.34
C LEU A 34 -3.02 11.42 16.81
N VAL A 35 -1.95 11.53 17.61
CA VAL A 35 -0.72 12.23 17.23
C VAL A 35 -0.14 11.61 15.97
N GLY A 36 -0.02 10.28 15.91
CA GLY A 36 0.52 9.60 14.73
C GLY A 36 -0.33 9.81 13.45
N ARG A 37 -1.65 9.95 13.57
CA ARG A 37 -2.51 10.30 12.43
C ARG A 37 -2.33 11.75 12.00
N LEU A 38 -2.25 12.67 12.96
CA LEU A 38 -2.06 14.08 12.69
C LEU A 38 -0.70 14.33 12.03
N GLU A 39 0.38 13.71 12.55
CA GLU A 39 1.70 13.75 11.94
C GLU A 39 1.67 13.27 10.50
N ARG A 40 1.03 12.12 10.22
CA ARG A 40 0.87 11.62 8.84
C ARG A 40 0.06 12.57 7.95
N SER A 41 -0.94 13.26 8.49
CA SER A 41 -1.80 14.18 7.72
C SER A 41 -1.20 15.58 7.50
N LEU A 42 -0.25 15.98 8.35
CA LEU A 42 0.36 17.31 8.38
C LEU A 42 1.80 17.31 7.87
N THR A 43 2.40 16.14 7.63
CA THR A 43 3.66 16.06 6.92
C THR A 43 3.40 16.55 5.51
N ASP A 44 4.10 17.62 5.07
CA ASP A 44 4.06 18.09 3.70
C ASP A 44 4.25 16.90 2.76
N SER A 45 3.39 16.80 1.74
CA SER A 45 3.45 15.74 0.74
C SER A 45 4.81 15.84 0.03
N SER A 46 5.74 15.04 0.52
CA SER A 46 6.93 14.64 -0.22
C SER A 46 6.50 13.52 -1.14
N ASN A 47 7.02 13.50 -2.36
CA ASN A 47 6.82 12.38 -3.28
C ASN A 47 7.11 11.04 -2.59
N ASP A 48 8.09 10.97 -1.69
CA ASP A 48 8.42 9.75 -0.95
C ASP A 48 7.29 9.32 0.00
N LEU A 49 6.62 10.29 0.64
CA LEU A 49 5.49 10.02 1.53
C LEU A 49 4.29 9.55 0.73
N ASP A 50 4.00 10.20 -0.39
CA ASP A 50 2.87 9.86 -1.26
C ASP A 50 3.06 8.48 -1.91
N VAL A 51 4.27 8.19 -2.38
CA VAL A 51 4.64 6.86 -2.90
C VAL A 51 4.48 5.79 -1.81
N ARG A 52 4.90 6.07 -0.57
CA ARG A 52 4.70 5.13 0.55
C ARG A 52 3.21 4.91 0.85
N ILE A 53 2.39 5.97 0.83
CA ILE A 53 0.94 5.86 1.04
C ILE A 53 0.29 5.01 -0.06
N ILE A 54 0.69 5.21 -1.32
CA ILE A 54 0.20 4.41 -2.46
C ILE A 54 0.53 2.93 -2.26
N PHE A 55 1.79 2.60 -1.92
CA PHE A 55 2.20 1.22 -1.70
C PHE A 55 1.45 0.57 -0.53
N GLU A 56 1.29 1.26 0.59
CA GLU A 56 0.52 0.74 1.74
C GLU A 56 -0.96 0.51 1.38
N ALA A 57 -1.55 1.38 0.57
CA ALA A 57 -2.92 1.22 0.09
C ALA A 57 -3.05 -0.03 -0.81
N LEU A 58 -2.13 -0.22 -1.75
CA LEU A 58 -2.11 -1.37 -2.66
C LEU A 58 -1.90 -2.69 -1.90
N GLU A 59 -1.05 -2.70 -0.89
CA GLU A 59 -0.86 -3.87 -0.02
C GLU A 59 -2.16 -4.25 0.69
N ARG A 60 -2.85 -3.29 1.31
CA ARG A 60 -4.14 -3.53 1.97
C ARG A 60 -5.20 -4.01 0.99
N LEU A 61 -5.20 -3.54 -0.25
CA LEU A 61 -6.11 -4.01 -1.30
C LEU A 61 -5.79 -5.44 -1.74
N SER A 62 -4.51 -5.78 -1.88
CA SER A 62 -4.05 -7.13 -2.22
C SER A 62 -4.40 -8.17 -1.14
N LEU A 63 -4.28 -7.79 0.14
CA LEU A 63 -4.67 -8.66 1.25
C LEU A 63 -6.18 -8.90 1.32
N ARG A 64 -6.98 -7.91 0.91
CA ARG A 64 -8.45 -8.03 0.87
C ARG A 64 -8.93 -8.86 -0.32
N ASN A 65 -8.24 -8.76 -1.45
CA ASN A 65 -8.61 -9.44 -2.69
C ASN A 65 -7.37 -10.15 -3.27
N PRO A 66 -7.02 -11.34 -2.75
CA PRO A 66 -5.80 -12.04 -3.14
C PRO A 66 -5.79 -12.50 -4.60
N GLU A 67 -6.98 -12.69 -5.19
CA GLU A 67 -7.15 -13.04 -6.62
C GLU A 67 -6.86 -11.87 -7.57
N LEU A 68 -6.78 -10.64 -7.04
CA LEU A 68 -6.54 -9.44 -7.85
C LEU A 68 -5.06 -9.05 -7.74
N ARG A 69 -4.43 -8.91 -8.91
CA ARG A 69 -3.10 -8.34 -9.03
C ARG A 69 -3.20 -6.84 -9.24
N TYR A 70 -2.46 -6.08 -8.44
CA TYR A 70 -2.39 -4.63 -8.55
C TYR A 70 -1.02 -4.20 -9.08
N SER A 71 -1.01 -3.24 -9.99
CA SER A 71 0.21 -2.69 -10.58
C SER A 71 0.27 -1.18 -10.42
N PHE A 72 1.47 -0.64 -10.19
CA PHE A 72 1.74 0.79 -10.09
C PHE A 72 2.95 1.15 -10.95
N GLY A 73 2.79 2.10 -11.86
CA GLY A 73 3.86 2.60 -12.73
C GLY A 73 3.91 4.13 -12.73
N VAL A 74 5.11 4.70 -12.81
CA VAL A 74 5.31 6.15 -12.80
C VAL A 74 6.06 6.55 -14.07
N ASN A 75 5.34 7.18 -15.00
CA ASN A 75 5.95 7.67 -16.23
C ASN A 75 6.71 8.98 -15.96
N LEU A 76 8.03 8.97 -16.15
CA LEU A 76 8.87 10.17 -16.10
C LEU A 76 9.19 10.63 -17.52
N GLY A 77 8.52 11.70 -17.97
CA GLY A 77 8.68 12.25 -19.32
C GLY A 77 7.84 11.52 -20.38
N SER A 78 8.31 11.51 -21.63
CA SER A 78 7.61 10.89 -22.77
C SER A 78 7.80 9.36 -22.87
N GLN A 79 8.51 8.76 -21.92
CA GLN A 79 8.76 7.33 -21.89
C GLN A 79 7.79 6.69 -20.90
N LEU A 80 6.95 5.78 -21.42
CA LEU A 80 6.12 4.92 -20.58
C LEU A 80 7.05 4.03 -19.77
N ASP A 81 6.85 4.01 -18.46
CA ASP A 81 7.59 3.17 -17.53
C ASP A 81 7.29 1.71 -17.88
N GLU A 82 8.26 1.05 -18.53
CA GLU A 82 8.10 -0.31 -19.06
C GLU A 82 8.02 -1.36 -17.92
N ARG A 83 8.03 -0.96 -16.64
CA ARG A 83 8.19 -1.88 -15.50
C ARG A 83 7.38 -1.43 -14.28
N PRO A 84 6.06 -1.58 -14.27
CA PRO A 84 5.28 -1.29 -13.07
C PRO A 84 5.65 -2.28 -11.95
N ALA A 85 5.71 -1.77 -10.71
CA ALA A 85 5.78 -2.61 -9.53
C ALA A 85 4.43 -3.33 -9.36
N GLU A 86 4.45 -4.64 -9.09
CA GLU A 86 3.25 -5.45 -8.92
C GLU A 86 3.15 -6.00 -7.50
N ILE A 87 1.93 -6.14 -6.99
CA ILE A 87 1.64 -6.78 -5.71
C ILE A 87 0.51 -7.81 -5.83
N GLU A 88 0.75 -8.98 -5.24
CA GLU A 88 -0.19 -10.10 -5.17
C GLU A 88 -0.06 -10.75 -3.79
N GLY A 89 -1.20 -10.94 -3.10
CA GLY A 89 -1.22 -11.55 -1.76
C GLY A 89 -0.31 -10.88 -0.71
N GLY A 90 -0.10 -9.57 -0.81
CA GLY A 90 0.81 -8.81 0.09
C GLY A 90 2.29 -8.84 -0.30
N HIS A 91 2.68 -9.53 -1.38
CA HIS A 91 4.07 -9.65 -1.81
C HIS A 91 4.38 -8.77 -3.01
N TRP A 92 5.32 -7.84 -2.84
CA TRP A 92 5.84 -7.00 -3.92
C TRP A 92 6.77 -7.80 -4.84
N THR A 93 6.51 -7.74 -6.14
CA THR A 93 7.38 -8.29 -7.17
C THR A 93 7.65 -7.26 -8.25
N LEU A 94 8.89 -7.17 -8.71
CA LEU A 94 9.23 -6.44 -9.92
C LEU A 94 8.82 -7.32 -11.10
N ALA A 95 7.89 -6.85 -11.94
CA ALA A 95 7.45 -7.61 -13.11
C ALA A 95 8.64 -7.82 -14.06
N VAL A 96 8.96 -9.07 -14.35
CA VAL A 96 9.91 -9.44 -15.41
C VAL A 96 9.12 -9.35 -16.71
N ASN A 97 9.15 -8.20 -17.37
CA ASN A 97 8.47 -7.86 -18.62
C ASN A 97 6.92 -7.79 -18.58
N PRO A 98 6.31 -6.61 -18.76
CA PRO A 98 4.85 -6.45 -18.81
C PRO A 98 4.22 -7.12 -20.05
N GLY A 99 4.99 -7.33 -21.12
CA GLY A 99 4.54 -8.04 -22.32
C GLY A 99 4.39 -9.55 -22.14
N SER A 100 4.99 -10.14 -21.10
CA SER A 100 4.92 -11.58 -20.84
C SER A 100 4.19 -11.93 -19.54
N ALA A 101 3.85 -10.97 -18.67
CA ALA A 101 3.20 -11.26 -17.38
C ALA A 101 1.94 -12.14 -17.51
N ALA A 102 1.10 -11.90 -18.53
CA ALA A 102 -0.06 -12.75 -18.81
C ALA A 102 0.34 -14.14 -19.36
N ALA A 103 1.34 -14.19 -20.24
CA ALA A 103 1.84 -15.43 -20.83
C ALA A 103 2.56 -16.32 -19.81
N ASP A 104 3.41 -15.74 -18.97
CA ASP A 104 4.17 -16.41 -17.91
C ASP A 104 3.23 -16.95 -16.83
N THR A 105 2.14 -16.23 -16.54
CA THR A 105 1.08 -16.71 -15.64
C THR A 105 0.32 -17.88 -16.27
N TYR A 106 -0.05 -17.77 -17.56
CA TYR A 106 -0.71 -18.84 -18.28
C TYR A 106 0.15 -20.12 -18.38
N LEU A 107 1.46 -19.96 -18.58
CA LEU A 107 2.44 -21.06 -18.59
C LEU A 107 2.67 -21.67 -17.20
N LYS A 108 2.69 -20.87 -16.13
CA LYS A 108 2.78 -21.38 -14.75
C LYS A 108 1.54 -22.16 -14.34
N GLN A 109 0.35 -21.73 -14.76
CA GLN A 109 -0.92 -22.41 -14.49
C GLN A 109 -1.12 -23.66 -15.37
N ASN A 110 -0.42 -23.76 -16.51
CA ASN A 110 -0.49 -24.87 -17.45
C ASN A 110 0.91 -25.41 -17.79
N PRO A 111 1.61 -26.04 -16.83
CA PRO A 111 2.99 -26.50 -17.00
C PRO A 111 3.16 -27.54 -18.12
N ASP A 112 2.08 -28.25 -18.48
CA ASP A 112 2.05 -29.28 -19.52
C ASP A 112 2.32 -28.72 -20.94
N LEU A 113 2.14 -27.41 -21.14
CA LEU A 113 2.37 -26.76 -22.43
C LEU A 113 3.87 -26.57 -22.76
N LEU A 114 4.77 -26.71 -21.77
CA LEU A 114 6.23 -26.64 -21.97
C LEU A 114 6.81 -27.90 -22.62
N GLN A 115 6.09 -29.03 -22.61
CA GLN A 115 6.62 -30.32 -23.09
C GLN A 115 6.43 -30.58 -24.60
N LYS A 116 5.78 -29.67 -25.36
CA LYS A 116 5.59 -29.82 -26.81
C LYS A 116 6.51 -28.92 -27.62
N LYS A 117 7.82 -29.09 -27.47
CA LYS A 117 8.80 -28.78 -28.54
C LYS A 117 9.92 -29.82 -28.49
N ALA A 118 9.71 -30.90 -29.24
CA ALA A 118 10.77 -31.74 -29.79
C ALA A 118 10.99 -31.33 -31.25
#